data_AF-A0A0D0C4K9-F1
#
_entry.id   AF-A0A0D0C4K9-F1
#
_cell.length_a   1.000
_cell.length_b   1.000
_cell.length_c   1.000
_cell.angle_alpha   90.00
_cell.angle_beta   90.00
_cell.angle_gamma   90.00
#
_symmetry.space_group_name_H-M   'P 1'
#
loop_
_entity.id
_entity.type
_entity.pdbx_description
1 polymer ?
#
loop_
_entity_poly.entity_id
_entity_poly.type
_entity_poly.pdbx_seq_one_letter_code
_entity_poly.pdbx_strand_id
1 'polypeptide(L)' 'MVELLILFESAINSHWFLQMSIVLFLNKIDIFKTKLLKVPLEKYLGGSDINETAKYIPWRFMQVNRA' A
#
# COMPACT_ATOMS: atom_id res chain seq x y z
N MET A 1 -1.71 -6.76 6.10
CA MET A 1 -2.00 -5.85 4.97
C MET A 1 -3.50 -5.65 4.79
N VAL A 2 -4.31 -6.71 4.88
CA VAL A 2 -5.78 -6.66 4.70
C VAL A 2 -6.46 -5.63 5.60
N GLU A 3 -6.17 -5.64 6.91
CA GLU A 3 -6.79 -4.71 7.87
C GLU A 3 -6.53 -3.23 7.54
N LEU A 4 -5.29 -2.88 7.16
CA LEU A 4 -4.93 -1.51 6.75
C LEU A 4 -5.67 -1.08 5.47
N LEU A 5 -5.87 -1.99 4.52
CA LEU A 5 -6.61 -1.71 3.29
C LEU A 5 -8.10 -1.48 3.58
N ILE A 6 -8.71 -2.30 4.45
CA ILE A 6 -10.12 -2.14 4.86
C ILE A 6 -10.31 -0.78 5.57
N LEU A 7 -9.40 -0.44 6.49
CA LEU A 7 -9.44 0.84 7.19
C LEU A 7 -9.29 2.01 6.20
N PHE A 8 -8.33 1.92 5.27
CA PHE A 8 -8.12 2.96 4.28
C PHE A 8 -9.32 3.11 3.33
N GLU A 9 -9.89 2.00 2.86
CA GLU A 9 -11.07 1.98 2.00
C GLU A 9 -12.28 2.65 2.67
N SER A 10 -12.51 2.39 3.96
CA SER A 10 -13.60 3.03 4.72
C SER A 10 -13.36 4.51 4.97
N ALA A 11 -12.10 4.95 5.08
CA ALA A 11 -11.75 6.36 5.22
C ALA A 11 -11.86 7.12 3.88
N ILE A 12 -11.23 6.64 2.82
CA ILE A 12 -11.15 7.35 1.53
C ILE A 12 -12.49 7.45 0.82
N ASN A 13 -13.37 6.46 0.98
CA ASN A 13 -14.69 6.45 0.36
C ASN A 13 -15.79 7.00 1.29
N SER A 14 -15.43 7.54 2.45
CA SER A 14 -16.38 8.15 3.36
C SER A 14 -16.88 9.49 2.81
N HIS A 15 -18.20 9.73 2.91
CA HIS A 15 -18.81 10.99 2.50
C HIS A 15 -18.20 12.23 3.16
N TRP A 16 -17.62 12.07 4.36
CA TRP A 16 -16.96 13.14 5.10
C TRP A 16 -15.67 13.62 4.44
N PHE A 17 -15.04 12.79 3.58
CA PHE A 17 -13.74 13.05 2.98
C PHE A 17 -13.75 13.17 1.45
N LEU A 18 -14.92 13.11 0.79
CA LEU A 18 -15.05 13.15 -0.68
C LEU A 18 -14.42 14.37 -1.36
N GLN A 19 -14.36 15.52 -0.69
CA GLN A 19 -13.78 16.76 -1.22
C GLN A 19 -12.43 17.11 -0.57
N MET A 20 -11.90 16.23 0.29
CA MET A 20 -10.66 16.46 1.02
C MET A 20 -9.50 15.71 0.38
N SER A 21 -8.32 16.34 0.33
CA SER A 21 -7.11 15.66 -0.07
C SER A 21 -6.60 14.78 1.09
N ILE A 22 -6.36 13.50 0.80
CA ILE A 22 -5.78 12.55 1.76
C ILE A 22 -4.33 12.27 1.35
N VAL A 23 -3.41 12.40 2.31
CA VAL A 23 -1.99 12.06 2.11
C VAL A 23 -1.70 10.72 2.78
N LEU A 24 -1.28 9.74 1.98
CA LEU A 24 -0.88 8.42 2.49
C LEU A 24 0.62 8.41 2.80
N PHE A 25 0.97 8.26 4.08
CA PHE A 25 2.36 8.04 4.51
C PHE A 25 2.65 6.55 4.68
N LEU A 26 3.56 6.02 3.87
CA LEU A 26 4.11 4.68 4.05
C LEU A 26 5.28 4.74 5.04
N ASN A 27 5.03 4.35 6.28
CA ASN A 27 6.06 4.36 7.32
C ASN A 27 6.93 3.08 7.29
N LYS A 28 8.12 3.14 7.88
CA LYS A 28 9.07 2.01 8.05
C LYS A 28 9.59 1.42 6.73
N ILE A 29 9.80 2.26 5.71
CA ILE A 29 10.34 1.85 4.41
C ILE A 29 11.72 1.17 4.55
N ASP A 30 12.54 1.61 5.51
CA ASP A 30 13.85 1.02 5.77
C ASP A 30 13.75 -0.46 6.18
N ILE A 31 12.84 -0.75 7.10
CA ILE A 31 12.56 -2.12 7.57
C ILE A 31 11.97 -2.95 6.42
N PHE A 32 11.14 -2.36 5.56
CA PHE A 32 10.59 -3.02 4.38
C PHE A 32 11.71 -3.45 3.42
N LYS A 33 12.66 -2.56 3.11
CA LYS A 33 13.83 -2.87 2.25
C LYS A 33 14.66 -4.02 2.83
N THR A 34 14.98 -3.99 4.11
CA THR A 34 15.76 -5.05 4.76
C THR A 34 15.02 -6.39 4.78
N LYS A 35 13.70 -6.37 4.98
CA LYS A 35 12.88 -7.60 4.95
C LYS A 35 12.76 -8.17 3.54
N LEU A 36 12.65 -7.33 2.52
CA LEU A 36 12.54 -7.78 1.13
C LEU A 36 13.74 -8.62 0.69
N LEU A 37 14.95 -8.24 1.14
CA LEU A 37 16.18 -8.98 0.85
C LEU A 37 16.20 -10.38 1.48
N LYS A 38 15.49 -10.59 2.59
CA LYS A 38 15.45 -11.86 3.33
C LYS A 38 14.26 -12.73 2.94
N VAL A 39 13.14 -12.09 2.61
CA VAL A 39 11.89 -12.73 2.23
C VAL A 39 11.40 -12.02 0.97
N PRO A 40 11.75 -12.56 -0.22
CA PRO A 40 11.28 -12.00 -1.48
C PRO A 40 9.75 -12.04 -1.49
N LEU A 41 9.13 -10.90 -1.81
CA LEU A 41 7.68 -10.85 -1.97
C LEU A 41 7.22 -11.58 -3.26
N GLU A 42 8.13 -12.13 -4.06
CA GLU A 42 7.85 -12.99 -5.22
C GLU A 42 6.82 -14.08 -4.92
N LYS A 43 6.92 -14.72 -3.75
CA LYS A 43 5.99 -15.78 -3.33
C LYS A 43 4.56 -15.28 -3.08
N TYR A 44 4.39 -13.97 -2.89
CA TYR A 44 3.10 -13.33 -2.64
C TYR A 44 2.63 -12.46 -3.81
N LEU A 45 3.54 -11.89 -4.62
CA LEU A 45 3.29 -10.79 -5.56
C LEU A 45 3.97 -10.93 -6.93
N GLY A 46 4.75 -11.99 -7.19
CA GLY A 46 5.21 -12.33 -8.54
C GLY A 46 6.20 -11.37 -9.22
N GLY A 47 7.02 -10.63 -8.47
CA GLY A 47 8.04 -9.73 -9.03
C GLY A 47 9.39 -9.84 -8.33
N SER A 48 10.47 -10.02 -9.11
CA SER A 48 11.85 -10.17 -8.61
C SER A 48 12.51 -8.84 -8.22
N ASP A 49 12.00 -7.72 -8.75
CA ASP A 49 12.57 -6.39 -8.54
C ASP A 49 12.06 -5.70 -7.27
N ILE A 50 12.99 -5.25 -6.43
CA ILE A 50 12.72 -4.48 -5.21
C ILE A 50 11.93 -3.20 -5.53
N ASN A 51 12.28 -2.52 -6.62
CA ASN A 51 11.62 -1.28 -7.03
C ASN A 51 10.18 -1.50 -7.50
N GLU A 52 9.93 -2.57 -8.26
CA GLU A 52 8.58 -2.92 -8.72
C GLU A 52 7.72 -3.39 -7.54
N THR A 53 8.31 -4.17 -6.64
CA THR A 53 7.64 -4.63 -5.42
C THR A 53 7.33 -3.48 -4.46
N ALA A 54 8.20 -2.47 -4.37
CA ALA A 54 7.95 -1.29 -3.56
C ALA A 54 6.80 -0.43 -4.10
N LYS A 55 6.60 -0.40 -5.42
CA LYS A 55 5.45 0.28 -6.05
C LYS A 55 4.13 -0.44 -5.81
N TYR A 56 4.16 -1.75 -5.56
CA TYR A 56 2.95 -2.54 -5.36
C TYR A 56 2.08 -2.05 -4.19
N ILE A 57 2.70 -1.73 -3.05
CA ILE A 57 1.95 -1.33 -1.85
C ILE A 57 1.13 -0.06 -2.12
N PRO A 58 1.71 1.08 -2.53
CA PRO A 58 0.93 2.27 -2.86
C PRO A 58 -0.07 2.02 -3.99
N TRP A 59 0.29 1.24 -5.02
CA TRP A 59 -0.65 0.85 -6.07
C TRP A 59 -1.90 0.15 -5.51
N ARG A 60 -1.76 -0.77 -4.55
CA ARG A 60 -2.91 -1.43 -3.91
C ARG A 60 -3.81 -0.49 -3.14
N PHE A 61 -3.25 0.52 -2.47
CA PHE A 61 -4.06 1.53 -1.77
C PHE A 61 -4.80 2.44 -2.76
N MET A 62 -4.23 2.73 -3.93
CA MET A 62 -4.95 3.48 -4.97
C MET A 62 -6.14 2.69 -5.54
N GLN A 63 -6.05 1.36 -5.63
CA GLN A 63 -7.14 0.53 -6.18
C GLN A 63 -8.42 0.50 -5.34
N VAL A 64 -8.34 0.85 -4.05
CA VAL A 64 -9.53 0.94 -3.18
C VAL A 64 -10.12 2.35 -3.14
N ASN A 65 -9.49 3.33 -3.80
CA ASN A 65 -10.09 4.62 -4.04
C ASN A 65 -11.13 4.49 -5.17
N ARG A 66 -12.41 4.71 -4.84
CA ARG A 66 -13.52 4.60 -5.80
C ARG A 66 -14.14 5.97 -6.14
N ALA A 67 -13.68 7.02 -5.47
CA ALA A 67 -14.09 8.40 -5.71
C ALA A 67 -13.43 8.98 -6.96
#